data_AF-A0A433EHY8-F1
#
_entry.id   AF-A0A433EHY8-F1
#
_cell.length_a   1.000
_cell.length_b   1.000
_cell.length_c   1.000
_cell.angle_alpha   90.00
_cell.angle_beta   90.00
_cell.angle_gamma   90.00
#
_symmetry.space_group_name_H-M   'P 1'
#
loop_
_entity.id
_entity.type
_entity.pdbx_description
1 polymer ?
#
loop_
_entity_poly.entity_id
_entity_poly.type
_entity_poly.pdbx_seq_one_letter_code
_entity_poly.pdbx_strand_id
1 'polypeptide(L)'
;MAITPEDLINKSFKVVNVGPSYSMNEVDDFLDELVGELRRLNAENNSLRRKLEDCESRKGGASTSETTAAAAAPAGGGSQDAAGLLAMAQKVHDDYVSQGERTKAELIAEAEKKANQLVVEAEIKREKALSALKEEQANLKSSVESLRGFESRYRTQLQEHLNRQLDDLRHLKSIEAEARY
;
A
#
# COMPACT_ATOMS: atom_id res chain seq x y z
N MET A 1 14.05 -16.74 -25.23
CA MET A 1 12.66 -17.26 -25.14
C MET A 1 12.08 -16.69 -23.87
N ALA A 2 11.29 -15.61 -23.98
CA ALA A 2 10.74 -14.92 -22.81
C ALA A 2 9.40 -15.57 -22.45
N ILE A 3 9.23 -15.92 -21.18
CA ILE A 3 7.93 -16.30 -20.63
C ILE A 3 7.01 -15.10 -20.81
N THR A 4 5.84 -15.28 -21.42
CA THR A 4 4.85 -14.22 -21.54
C THR A 4 3.96 -14.19 -20.30
N PRO A 5 3.35 -13.04 -19.95
CA PRO A 5 2.38 -12.98 -18.85
C PRO A 5 1.26 -14.03 -18.99
N GLU A 6 0.87 -14.33 -20.23
CA GLU A 6 -0.17 -15.30 -20.56
C GLU A 6 0.28 -16.76 -20.34
N ASP A 7 1.58 -17.05 -20.42
CA ASP A 7 2.12 -18.38 -20.14
C ASP A 7 2.09 -18.73 -18.64
N LEU A 8 2.14 -17.70 -17.78
CA LEU A 8 2.04 -17.86 -16.32
C LEU A 8 0.60 -18.10 -15.88
N ILE A 9 -0.35 -17.38 -16.47
CA ILE A 9 -1.79 -17.53 -16.18
C ILE A 9 -2.28 -18.93 -16.57
N ASN A 10 -1.79 -19.46 -17.70
CA ASN A 10 -2.19 -20.79 -18.18
C ASN A 10 -1.39 -21.93 -17.53
N LYS A 11 -0.50 -21.63 -16.56
CA LYS A 11 0.37 -22.65 -15.97
C LYS A 11 -0.36 -23.43 -14.88
N SER A 12 -0.59 -24.71 -15.13
CA SER A 12 -1.03 -25.65 -14.09
C SER A 12 0.14 -26.46 -13.53
N PHE A 13 0.22 -26.54 -12.20
CA PHE A 13 1.18 -27.38 -11.50
C PHE A 13 0.54 -28.70 -11.10
N LYS A 14 1.30 -29.79 -11.22
CA LYS A 14 0.85 -31.12 -10.76
C LYS A 14 0.94 -31.16 -9.23
N VAL A 15 -0.16 -31.48 -8.56
CA VAL A 15 -0.17 -31.70 -7.11
C VAL A 15 0.47 -33.05 -6.81
N VAL A 16 1.52 -33.07 -5.99
CA VAL A 16 2.21 -34.30 -5.54
C VAL A 16 1.93 -34.48 -4.05
N ASN A 17 1.24 -35.56 -3.69
CA ASN A 17 0.79 -35.83 -2.32
C ASN A 17 1.88 -36.42 -1.40
N VAL A 18 3.17 -36.17 -1.70
CA VAL A 18 4.29 -36.77 -0.96
C VAL A 18 5.16 -35.66 -0.36
N GLY A 19 4.93 -35.34 0.92
CA GLY A 19 5.74 -34.41 1.71
C GLY A 19 5.11 -33.02 1.92
N PRO A 20 5.80 -32.09 2.62
CA PRO A 20 5.37 -30.71 2.75
C PRO A 20 5.40 -30.05 1.37
N SER A 21 4.22 -29.79 0.80
CA SER A 21 4.03 -29.09 -0.46
C SER A 21 3.81 -27.59 -0.22
N TYR A 22 4.13 -26.76 -1.20
CA TYR A 22 3.67 -25.37 -1.23
C TYR A 22 2.14 -25.34 -1.25
N SER A 23 1.54 -24.39 -0.52
CA SER A 23 0.09 -24.25 -0.50
C SER A 23 -0.39 -23.67 -1.83
N MET A 24 -1.49 -24.19 -2.37
CA MET A 24 -2.02 -23.74 -3.67
C MET A 24 -2.33 -22.23 -3.66
N ASN A 25 -2.92 -21.73 -2.57
CA ASN A 25 -3.27 -20.33 -2.43
C ASN A 25 -2.04 -19.41 -2.40
N GLU A 26 -0.98 -19.78 -1.69
CA GLU A 26 0.25 -18.98 -1.63
C GLU A 26 0.99 -18.96 -2.98
N VAL A 27 0.92 -20.07 -3.72
CA VAL A 27 1.44 -20.14 -5.09
C VAL A 27 0.61 -19.25 -6.02
N ASP A 28 -0.71 -19.29 -5.92
CA ASP A 28 -1.61 -18.45 -6.74
C ASP A 28 -1.41 -16.95 -6.44
N ASP A 29 -1.33 -16.55 -5.17
CA ASP A 29 -1.07 -15.16 -4.75
C ASP A 29 0.28 -14.65 -5.29
N PHE A 30 1.33 -15.49 -5.24
CA PHE A 30 2.65 -15.15 -5.76
C PHE A 30 2.68 -15.04 -7.30
N LEU A 31 1.91 -15.90 -7.99
CA LEU A 31 1.81 -15.85 -9.45
C LEU A 31 1.10 -14.58 -9.94
N ASP A 32 0.09 -14.10 -9.22
CA ASP A 32 -0.59 -12.84 -9.53
C ASP A 32 0.35 -11.63 -9.41
N GLU A 33 1.16 -11.58 -8.36
CA GLU A 33 2.21 -10.56 -8.19
C GLU A 33 3.22 -10.61 -9.34
N LEU A 34 3.71 -11.81 -9.68
CA LEU A 34 4.70 -12.01 -10.74
C LEU A 34 4.15 -11.61 -12.13
N VAL A 35 2.88 -11.90 -12.42
CA VAL A 35 2.22 -11.47 -13.67
C VAL A 35 2.11 -9.95 -13.74
N GLY A 36 1.78 -9.29 -12.63
CA GLY A 36 1.76 -7.84 -12.52
C GLY A 36 3.12 -7.21 -12.82
N GLU A 37 4.18 -7.72 -12.19
CA GLU A 37 5.55 -7.26 -12.44
C GLU A 37 6.00 -7.52 -13.88
N LEU A 38 5.70 -8.69 -14.44
CA LEU A 38 6.12 -9.05 -15.80
C LEU A 38 5.43 -8.17 -16.86
N ARG A 39 4.16 -7.78 -16.63
CA ARG A 39 3.46 -6.80 -17.48
C ARG A 39 4.09 -5.41 -17.37
N ARG A 40 4.44 -4.98 -16.15
CA ARG A 40 5.13 -3.70 -15.92
C ARG A 40 6.51 -3.68 -16.60
N LEU A 41 7.33 -4.71 -16.40
CA LEU A 41 8.67 -4.85 -17.00
C LEU A 41 8.61 -4.90 -18.53
N ASN A 42 7.61 -5.56 -19.11
CA ASN A 42 7.42 -5.56 -20.57
C ASN A 42 6.98 -4.19 -21.08
N ALA A 43 6.08 -3.50 -20.40
CA ALA A 43 5.67 -2.14 -20.76
C ALA A 43 6.85 -1.16 -20.68
N GLU A 44 7.66 -1.27 -19.63
CA GLU A 44 8.87 -0.47 -19.44
C GLU A 44 9.91 -0.76 -20.52
N ASN A 45 10.21 -2.04 -20.80
CA ASN A 45 11.11 -2.43 -21.90
C ASN A 45 10.63 -1.92 -23.25
N ASN A 46 9.33 -2.03 -23.54
CA ASN A 46 8.76 -1.51 -24.78
C ASN A 46 8.90 0.02 -24.85
N SER A 47 8.70 0.72 -23.73
CA SER A 47 8.89 2.17 -23.66
C SER A 47 10.36 2.57 -23.85
N LEU A 48 11.31 1.82 -23.29
CA LEU A 48 12.74 2.07 -23.42
C LEU A 48 13.23 1.77 -24.84
N ARG A 49 12.75 0.70 -25.45
CA ARG A 49 13.03 0.38 -26.85
C ARG A 49 12.54 1.47 -27.80
N ARG A 50 11.32 1.98 -27.61
CA ARG A 50 10.80 3.13 -28.37
C ARG A 50 11.66 4.38 -28.18
N LYS A 51 12.04 4.70 -26.94
CA LYS A 51 12.94 5.84 -26.66
C LYS A 51 14.30 5.69 -27.33
N LEU A 52 14.85 4.47 -27.36
CA LEU A 52 16.09 4.17 -28.07
C LEU A 52 15.94 4.36 -29.57
N GLU A 53 14.85 3.88 -30.17
CA GLU A 53 14.54 4.03 -31.59
C GLU A 53 14.33 5.50 -31.98
N ASP A 54 13.67 6.30 -31.13
CA ASP A 54 13.53 7.76 -31.29
C ASP A 54 14.89 8.48 -31.18
N CYS A 55 15.75 8.06 -30.25
CA CYS A 55 17.10 8.61 -30.13
C CYS A 55 18.00 8.20 -31.30
N GLU A 56 17.93 6.96 -31.76
CA GLU A 56 18.69 6.41 -32.88
C GLU A 56 18.24 7.02 -34.21
N SER A 57 16.94 7.22 -34.42
CA SER A 57 16.42 7.94 -35.59
C SER A 57 16.83 9.42 -35.58
N ARG A 58 16.83 10.06 -34.40
CA ARG A 58 17.36 11.43 -34.24
C ARG A 58 18.87 11.51 -34.48
N LYS A 59 19.63 10.47 -34.13
CA LYS A 59 21.09 10.38 -34.35
C LYS A 59 21.44 9.97 -35.79
N GLY A 60 20.64 9.12 -36.42
CA GLY A 60 20.76 8.69 -37.82
C GLY A 60 20.33 9.76 -38.82
N GLY A 61 19.41 10.65 -38.43
CA GLY A 61 19.09 11.88 -39.17
C GLY A 61 20.20 12.93 -39.12
N ALA A 62 21.07 12.89 -38.10
CA ALA A 62 22.23 13.77 -37.98
C ALA A 62 23.48 13.26 -38.72
N SER A 63 23.56 11.97 -39.08
CA SER A 63 24.71 11.40 -39.81
C SER A 63 24.48 11.17 -41.32
N THR A 64 23.29 11.45 -41.86
CA THR A 64 23.04 11.44 -43.34
C THR A 64 22.74 12.84 -43.89
N SER A 65 23.16 13.90 -43.19
CA SER A 65 23.07 15.28 -43.69
C SER A 65 24.35 16.08 -43.48
N GLU A 66 25.50 15.40 -43.49
CA GLU A 66 26.82 16.02 -43.61
C GLU A 66 27.58 15.52 -44.84
N THR A 67 26.95 15.52 -46.01
CA THR A 67 27.64 15.73 -47.30
C THR A 67 26.61 16.26 -48.29
N THR A 68 26.93 17.38 -48.95
CA THR A 68 26.13 18.14 -49.95
C THR A 68 25.04 19.08 -49.44
N ALA A 69 25.45 20.18 -48.79
CA ALA A 69 24.75 21.48 -48.92
C ALA A 69 25.70 22.64 -48.56
N ALA A 70 26.79 22.78 -49.32
CA ALA A 70 27.64 23.96 -49.26
C ALA A 70 27.89 24.45 -50.69
N ALA A 71 27.02 25.33 -51.17
CA ALA A 71 27.32 26.45 -52.10
C ALA A 71 26.02 27.08 -52.61
N ALA A 72 25.49 28.06 -51.87
CA ALA A 72 24.83 29.26 -52.43
C ALA A 72 24.35 30.16 -51.27
N ALA A 73 25.17 31.14 -50.89
CA ALA A 73 24.74 32.30 -50.15
C ALA A 73 24.95 33.53 -51.04
N PRO A 74 23.92 34.32 -51.36
CA PRO A 74 24.13 35.68 -51.83
C PRO A 74 24.65 36.51 -50.65
N ALA A 75 25.82 37.12 -50.85
CA ALA A 75 26.39 38.09 -49.94
C ALA A 75 25.54 39.36 -49.94
N GLY A 76 25.05 39.78 -48.77
CA GLY A 76 24.53 41.14 -48.56
C GLY A 76 23.40 41.24 -47.54
N GLY A 77 23.73 41.51 -46.27
CA GLY A 77 22.79 41.98 -45.24
C GLY A 77 22.50 40.98 -44.10
N GLY A 78 23.49 40.62 -43.27
CA GLY A 78 23.36 39.51 -42.32
C GLY A 78 23.50 39.80 -40.82
N SER A 79 23.72 41.05 -40.40
CA SER A 79 23.98 41.36 -38.97
C SER A 79 22.74 41.81 -38.19
N GLN A 80 21.79 42.48 -38.83
CA GLN A 80 20.55 42.93 -38.17
C GLN A 80 19.50 41.81 -38.03
N ASP A 81 19.36 40.94 -39.02
CA ASP A 81 18.41 39.82 -38.96
C ASP A 81 18.82 38.74 -37.94
N ALA A 82 20.12 38.45 -37.83
CA ALA A 82 20.65 37.51 -36.83
C ALA A 82 20.47 38.03 -35.39
N ALA A 83 20.66 39.33 -35.18
CA ALA A 83 20.42 39.95 -33.87
C ALA A 83 18.93 39.96 -33.48
N GLY A 84 18.03 40.20 -34.44
CA GLY A 84 16.59 40.11 -34.23
C GLY A 84 16.12 38.70 -33.88
N LEU A 85 16.66 37.68 -34.55
CA LEU A 85 16.36 36.27 -34.24
C LEU A 85 16.88 35.84 -32.87
N LEU A 86 18.06 36.30 -32.47
CA LEU A 86 18.60 36.04 -31.12
C LEU A 86 17.74 36.68 -30.02
N ALA A 87 17.31 37.93 -30.22
CA ALA A 87 16.42 38.61 -29.28
C ALA A 87 15.05 37.92 -29.17
N MET A 88 14.51 37.43 -30.29
CA MET A 88 13.27 36.64 -30.30
C MET A 88 13.47 35.28 -29.60
N ALA A 89 14.58 34.59 -29.84
CA ALA A 89 14.90 33.33 -29.18
C ALA A 89 15.06 33.48 -27.66
N GLN A 90 15.72 34.55 -27.20
CA GLN A 90 15.87 34.84 -25.78
C GLN A 90 14.51 35.15 -25.13
N LYS A 91 13.67 35.95 -25.78
CA LYS A 91 12.32 36.24 -25.28
C LYS A 91 11.47 34.98 -25.17
N VAL A 92 11.48 34.13 -26.19
CA VAL A 92 10.75 32.85 -26.18
C VAL A 92 11.27 31.93 -25.08
N HIS A 93 12.58 31.89 -24.88
CA HIS A 93 13.19 31.14 -23.78
C HIS A 93 12.70 31.64 -22.41
N ASP A 94 12.74 32.96 -22.18
CA ASP A 94 12.28 33.57 -20.92
C ASP A 94 10.79 33.31 -20.68
N ASP A 95 9.97 33.34 -21.75
CA ASP A 95 8.57 32.96 -21.70
C ASP A 95 8.39 31.49 -21.27
N TYR A 96 9.16 30.55 -21.85
CA TYR A 96 9.13 29.13 -21.45
C TYR A 96 9.62 28.90 -20.02
N VAL A 97 10.67 29.60 -19.58
CA VAL A 97 11.17 29.50 -18.20
C VAL A 97 10.09 29.97 -17.23
N SER A 98 9.46 31.12 -17.48
CA SER A 98 8.40 31.62 -16.61
C SER A 98 7.16 30.70 -16.59
N GLN A 99 6.82 30.08 -17.72
CA GLN A 99 5.75 29.07 -17.80
C GLN A 99 6.12 27.79 -17.03
N GLY A 100 7.38 27.35 -17.12
CA GLY A 100 7.90 26.23 -16.35
C GLY A 100 7.87 26.49 -14.84
N GLU A 101 8.23 27.71 -14.42
CA GLU A 101 8.16 28.11 -13.00
C GLU A 101 6.72 28.15 -12.48
N ARG A 102 5.77 28.69 -13.26
CA ARG A 102 4.34 28.71 -12.90
C ARG A 102 3.77 27.31 -12.76
N THR A 103 3.96 26.46 -13.76
CA THR A 103 3.46 25.08 -13.74
C THR A 103 4.09 24.27 -12.61
N LYS A 104 5.37 24.47 -12.32
CA LYS A 104 6.02 23.89 -11.14
C LYS A 104 5.39 24.36 -9.84
N ALA A 105 5.17 25.68 -9.68
CA ALA A 105 4.57 26.23 -8.47
C ALA A 105 3.14 25.72 -8.27
N GLU A 106 2.35 25.62 -9.34
CA GLU A 106 1.00 25.04 -9.32
C GLU A 106 1.01 23.56 -8.90
N LEU A 107 1.92 22.77 -9.48
CA LEU A 107 2.03 21.35 -9.19
C LEU A 107 2.53 21.10 -7.75
N ILE A 108 3.45 21.92 -7.25
CA ILE A 108 3.89 21.87 -5.84
C ILE A 108 2.71 22.22 -4.92
N ALA A 109 1.98 23.30 -5.21
CA ALA A 109 0.84 23.71 -4.39
C ALA A 109 -0.27 22.64 -4.38
N GLU A 110 -0.52 21.97 -5.51
CA GLU A 110 -1.48 20.86 -5.58
C GLU A 110 -0.98 19.64 -4.81
N ALA A 111 0.30 19.28 -4.94
CA ALA A 111 0.91 18.19 -4.21
C ALA A 111 0.88 18.43 -2.69
N GLU A 112 1.21 19.64 -2.23
CA GLU A 112 1.14 20.03 -0.83
C GLU A 112 -0.30 19.96 -0.29
N LYS A 113 -1.29 20.44 -1.07
CA LYS A 113 -2.71 20.31 -0.69
C LYS A 113 -3.12 18.84 -0.53
N LYS A 114 -2.77 17.98 -1.48
CA LYS A 114 -3.08 16.54 -1.43
C LYS A 114 -2.35 15.86 -0.26
N ALA A 115 -1.09 16.20 -0.01
CA ALA A 115 -0.33 15.68 1.12
C ALA A 115 -0.99 16.07 2.45
N ASN A 116 -1.35 17.34 2.61
CA ASN A 116 -2.03 17.83 3.81
C ASN A 116 -3.41 17.17 4.00
N GLN A 117 -4.16 16.97 2.92
CA GLN A 117 -5.44 16.23 2.97
C GLN A 117 -5.24 14.79 3.42
N LEU A 118 -4.26 14.07 2.85
CA LEU A 118 -3.96 12.70 3.25
C LEU A 118 -3.51 12.60 4.70
N VAL A 119 -2.70 13.55 5.19
CA VAL A 119 -2.28 13.60 6.59
C VAL A 119 -3.48 13.80 7.50
N VAL A 120 -4.37 14.76 7.21
CA VAL A 120 -5.58 14.99 8.01
C VAL A 120 -6.50 13.77 8.00
N GLU A 121 -6.71 13.14 6.84
CA GLU A 121 -7.50 11.90 6.76
C GLU A 121 -6.87 10.76 7.57
N ALA A 122 -5.54 10.60 7.52
CA ALA A 122 -4.83 9.60 8.29
C ALA A 122 -4.93 9.87 9.80
N GLU A 123 -4.83 11.13 10.23
CA GLU A 123 -5.01 11.53 11.63
C GLU A 123 -6.43 11.24 12.11
N ILE A 124 -7.45 11.57 11.32
CA ILE A 124 -8.86 11.27 11.65
C ILE A 124 -9.08 9.75 11.76
N LYS A 125 -8.55 8.97 10.81
CA LYS A 125 -8.65 7.50 10.85
C LYS A 125 -7.94 6.93 12.08
N ARG A 126 -6.76 7.46 12.41
CA ARG A 126 -5.99 7.07 13.60
C ARG A 126 -6.77 7.38 14.88
N GLU A 127 -7.34 8.57 14.99
CA GLU A 127 -8.10 8.98 16.17
C GLU A 127 -9.36 8.12 16.36
N LYS A 128 -10.10 7.84 15.28
CA LYS A 128 -11.26 6.94 15.31
C LYS A 128 -10.89 5.51 15.70
N ALA A 129 -9.78 4.99 15.17
CA ALA A 129 -9.30 3.66 15.55
C ALA A 129 -8.90 3.62 17.04
N LEU A 130 -8.22 4.66 17.53
CA LEU A 130 -7.85 4.77 18.94
C LEU A 130 -9.06 4.94 19.85
N SER A 131 -10.09 5.69 19.45
CA SER A 131 -11.32 5.81 20.24
C SER A 131 -12.06 4.48 20.32
N ALA A 132 -12.21 3.78 19.19
CA ALA A 132 -12.83 2.44 19.16
C ALA A 132 -12.06 1.44 20.04
N LEU A 133 -10.73 1.39 19.94
CA LEU A 133 -9.90 0.52 20.80
C LEU A 133 -10.01 0.87 22.29
N LYS A 134 -10.15 2.15 22.63
CA LYS A 134 -10.36 2.58 24.03
C LYS A 134 -11.73 2.14 24.55
N GLU A 135 -12.77 2.24 23.74
CA GLU A 135 -14.12 1.76 24.10
C GLU A 135 -14.14 0.25 24.27
N GLU A 136 -13.55 -0.50 23.33
CA GLU A 136 -13.40 -1.95 23.45
C GLU A 136 -12.61 -2.34 24.70
N GLN A 137 -11.51 -1.63 24.99
CA GLN A 137 -10.73 -1.88 26.21
C GLN A 137 -11.56 -1.62 27.49
N ALA A 138 -12.37 -0.56 27.51
CA ALA A 138 -13.23 -0.25 28.64
C ALA A 138 -14.32 -1.33 28.82
N ASN A 139 -14.94 -1.77 27.73
CA ASN A 139 -15.94 -2.84 27.74
C ASN A 139 -15.34 -4.19 28.17
N LEU A 140 -14.12 -4.50 27.72
CA LEU A 140 -13.45 -5.74 28.11
C LEU A 140 -13.06 -5.70 29.58
N LYS A 141 -12.60 -4.54 30.08
CA LYS A 141 -12.30 -4.35 31.52
C LYS A 141 -13.55 -4.51 32.39
N SER A 142 -14.66 -3.90 32.02
CA SER A 142 -15.92 -4.04 32.77
C SER A 142 -16.46 -5.46 32.74
N SER A 143 -16.31 -6.16 31.61
CA SER A 143 -16.64 -7.58 31.50
C SER A 143 -15.78 -8.43 32.44
N VAL A 144 -14.46 -8.24 32.45
CA VAL A 144 -13.54 -8.93 33.38
C VAL A 144 -13.91 -8.68 34.83
N GLU A 145 -14.26 -7.44 35.20
CA GLU A 145 -14.68 -7.11 36.56
C GLU A 145 -16.01 -7.80 36.94
N SER A 146 -16.97 -7.83 36.01
CA SER A 146 -18.23 -8.57 36.19
C SER A 146 -18.00 -10.07 36.40
N LEU A 147 -17.14 -10.68 35.58
CA LEU A 147 -16.75 -12.09 35.71
C LEU A 147 -16.08 -12.39 37.05
N ARG A 148 -15.14 -11.55 37.51
CA ARG A 148 -14.53 -11.68 38.84
C ARG A 148 -15.54 -11.54 39.96
N GLY A 149 -16.49 -10.61 39.83
CA GLY A 149 -17.59 -10.46 40.77
C GLY A 149 -18.50 -11.69 40.80
N PHE A 150 -18.81 -12.25 39.63
CA PHE A 150 -19.58 -13.49 39.51
C PHE A 150 -18.86 -14.67 40.16
N GLU A 151 -17.57 -14.85 39.89
CA GLU A 151 -16.75 -15.90 40.49
C GLU A 151 -16.72 -15.80 42.02
N SER A 152 -16.48 -14.61 42.56
CA SER A 152 -16.46 -14.38 44.01
C SER A 152 -17.81 -14.72 44.66
N ARG A 153 -18.92 -14.24 44.07
CA ARG A 153 -20.27 -14.55 44.56
C ARG A 153 -20.58 -16.04 44.46
N TYR A 154 -20.25 -16.68 43.34
CA TYR A 154 -20.46 -18.10 43.12
C TYR A 154 -19.69 -18.95 44.15
N ARG A 155 -18.43 -18.59 44.42
CA ARG A 155 -17.62 -19.26 45.44
C ARG A 155 -18.22 -19.10 46.85
N THR A 156 -18.67 -17.90 47.21
CA THR A 156 -19.34 -17.68 48.51
C THR A 156 -20.63 -18.48 48.62
N GLN A 157 -21.47 -18.46 47.57
CA GLN A 157 -22.72 -19.24 47.53
C GLN A 157 -22.47 -20.75 47.63
N LEU A 158 -21.45 -21.26 46.94
CA LEU A 158 -21.07 -22.67 47.02
C LEU A 158 -20.58 -23.04 48.43
N GLN A 159 -19.78 -22.17 49.06
CA GLN A 159 -19.29 -22.37 50.42
C GLN A 159 -20.44 -22.36 51.43
N GLU A 160 -21.38 -21.42 51.33
CA GLU A 160 -22.59 -21.37 52.17
C GLU A 160 -23.45 -22.62 51.98
N HIS A 161 -23.67 -23.05 50.74
CA HIS A 161 -24.44 -24.25 50.42
C HIS A 161 -23.80 -25.51 51.01
N LEU A 162 -22.49 -25.69 50.83
CA LEU A 162 -21.77 -26.84 51.40
C LEU A 162 -21.76 -26.82 52.94
N ASN A 163 -21.57 -25.66 53.56
CA ASN A 163 -21.64 -25.53 55.02
C ASN A 163 -23.02 -25.89 55.55
N ARG A 164 -24.09 -25.41 54.88
CA ARG A 164 -25.46 -25.76 55.23
C ARG A 164 -25.71 -27.27 55.12
N GLN A 165 -25.25 -27.90 54.04
CA GLN A 165 -25.36 -29.36 53.89
C GLN A 165 -24.59 -30.12 54.99
N LEU A 166 -23.41 -29.64 55.38
CA LEU A 166 -22.64 -30.23 56.48
C LEU A 166 -23.35 -30.08 57.83
N ASP A 167 -23.96 -28.93 58.10
CA ASP A 167 -24.70 -28.69 59.34
C ASP A 167 -25.99 -29.53 59.38
N ASP A 168 -26.72 -29.66 58.27
CA ASP A 168 -27.88 -30.56 58.17
C ASP A 168 -27.47 -32.02 58.47
N LEU A 169 -26.33 -32.48 57.96
CA LEU A 169 -25.79 -33.82 58.27
C LEU A 169 -25.38 -33.99 59.74
N ARG A 170 -24.82 -32.94 60.36
CA ARG A 170 -24.50 -32.96 61.80
C ARG A 170 -25.75 -33.05 62.65
N HIS A 171 -26.78 -32.29 62.29
CA HIS A 171 -28.08 -32.34 62.97
C HIS A 171 -28.73 -33.71 62.84
N LEU A 172 -28.75 -34.29 61.63
CA LEU A 172 -29.25 -35.66 61.41
C LEU A 172 -28.53 -36.68 62.31
N LYS A 173 -27.19 -36.63 62.37
CA LYS A 173 -26.39 -37.52 63.22
C LYS A 173 -26.67 -37.32 64.72
N SER A 174 -26.91 -36.08 65.16
CA SER A 174 -27.24 -35.76 66.55
C SER A 174 -28.59 -36.37 66.95
N ILE A 175 -29.59 -36.23 66.08
CA ILE A 175 -30.93 -36.79 66.29
C ILE A 175 -30.86 -38.33 66.35
N GLU A 176 -30.07 -38.96 65.47
CA GLU A 176 -29.86 -40.42 65.52
C GLU A 176 -29.18 -40.89 66.82
N ALA A 177 -28.32 -40.08 67.43
CA ALA A 177 -27.65 -40.41 68.69
C ALA A 177 -28.61 -40.30 69.89
N GLU A 178 -29.48 -39.29 69.92
CA GLU A 178 -30.51 -39.12 70.95
C GLU A 178 -31.60 -40.19 70.87
N ALA A 179 -31.99 -40.63 69.67
CA ALA A 179 -32.99 -41.69 69.49
C ALA A 179 -32.50 -43.11 69.89
N ARG A 180 -31.20 -43.27 70.18
CA ARG A 180 -30.59 -44.57 70.59
C ARG A 180 -30.36 -44.69 72.09
N TYR A 181 -30.67 -43.65 72.87
CA TYR A 181 -30.72 -43.68 74.34
C TYR A 181 -32.17 -43.80 74.82
#